data_AF-A0A0F9IMT0-F1
#
_entry.id   AF-A0A0F9IMT0-F1
#
_cell.length_a   1.000
_cell.length_b   1.000
_cell.length_c   1.000
_cell.angle_alpha   90.00
_cell.angle_beta   90.00
_cell.angle_gamma   90.00
#
_symmetry.space_group_name_H-M   'P 1'
#
loop_
_entity.id
_entity.type
_entity.pdbx_description
1 polymer ?
#
loop_
_entity_poly.entity_id
_entity_poly.type
_entity_poly.pdbx_seq_one_letter_code
_entity_poly.pdbx_strand_id
1 'polypeptide(L)'
;MARYGKSAHKAVSRMIGYTLTLGDTDAFFALSDLLSLRLSDFERAGLAYAALMALSPEHRELAVQAAYSGADTPCPTLLHPMAEARAWASIASRSELKAHALAAFERMPADEQAAFFQHIREIEVAA
;
A
#
# COMPACT_ATOMS: atom_id res chain seq x y z
N MET A 1 -28.67 10.50 -16.33
CA MET A 1 -28.29 9.53 -15.27
C MET A 1 -29.21 9.53 -14.05
N ALA A 2 -29.68 10.68 -13.54
CA ALA A 2 -30.47 10.74 -12.29
C ALA A 2 -31.78 9.93 -12.28
N ARG A 3 -32.39 9.63 -13.43
CA ARG A 3 -33.64 8.85 -13.49
C ARG A 3 -33.46 7.33 -13.24
N TYR A 4 -32.28 6.77 -13.54
CA TYR A 4 -32.05 5.31 -13.54
C TYR A 4 -31.05 4.83 -12.48
N GLY A 5 -30.34 5.73 -11.79
CA GLY A 5 -29.41 5.34 -10.73
C GLY A 5 -30.11 4.77 -9.50
N LYS A 6 -29.54 3.70 -8.92
CA LYS A 6 -29.98 3.15 -7.62
C LYS A 6 -29.88 4.23 -6.53
N SER A 7 -30.72 4.15 -5.50
CA SER A 7 -30.70 5.11 -4.38
C SER A 7 -29.32 5.19 -3.72
N ALA A 8 -28.65 4.06 -3.56
CA ALA A 8 -27.27 3.97 -3.06
C ALA A 8 -26.29 4.77 -3.93
N HIS A 9 -26.33 4.59 -5.25
CA HIS A 9 -25.46 5.30 -6.18
C HIS A 9 -25.70 6.81 -6.17
N LYS A 10 -26.95 7.25 -6.07
CA LYS A 10 -27.30 8.67 -5.95
C LYS A 10 -26.76 9.28 -4.66
N ALA A 11 -26.80 8.55 -3.55
CA ALA A 11 -26.23 8.99 -2.28
C ALA A 11 -24.71 9.17 -2.40
N VAL A 12 -24.02 8.19 -2.99
CA VAL A 12 -22.57 8.24 -3.26
C VAL A 12 -22.22 9.43 -4.15
N SER A 13 -22.92 9.64 -5.28
CA SER A 13 -22.62 10.76 -6.18
C SER A 13 -22.77 12.13 -5.49
N ARG A 14 -23.76 12.29 -4.60
CA ARG A 14 -23.90 13.52 -3.80
C ARG A 14 -22.79 13.67 -2.78
N MET A 15 -22.44 12.59 -2.08
CA MET A 15 -21.37 12.62 -1.08
C MET A 15 -20.04 12.99 -1.73
N ILE A 16 -19.71 12.44 -2.90
CA ILE A 16 -18.52 12.83 -3.66
C ILE A 16 -18.52 14.33 -3.94
N GLY A 17 -19.65 14.89 -4.39
CA GLY A 17 -19.77 16.33 -4.61
C GLY A 17 -19.49 17.15 -3.35
N TYR A 18 -20.00 16.73 -2.19
CA TYR A 18 -19.72 17.41 -0.91
C TYR A 18 -18.28 17.26 -0.47
N THR A 19 -17.71 16.05 -0.53
CA THR A 19 -16.32 15.78 -0.19
C THR A 19 -15.36 16.63 -1.00
N LEU A 20 -15.57 16.72 -2.32
CA LEU A 20 -14.75 17.56 -3.20
C LEU A 20 -14.95 19.06 -2.95
N THR A 21 -16.12 19.48 -2.46
CA THR A 21 -16.40 20.89 -2.12
C THR A 21 -15.72 21.30 -0.82
N LEU A 22 -15.73 20.41 0.19
CA LEU A 22 -15.08 20.65 1.48
C LEU A 22 -13.56 20.55 1.38
N GLY A 23 -13.05 19.54 0.66
CA GLY A 23 -11.62 19.40 0.34
C GLY A 23 -10.72 19.04 1.53
N ASP A 24 -11.30 18.74 2.69
CA ASP A 24 -10.57 18.31 3.89
C ASP A 24 -10.53 16.79 4.05
N THR A 25 -9.58 16.31 4.85
CA THR A 25 -9.35 14.88 5.08
C THR A 25 -10.54 14.20 5.75
N ASP A 26 -11.24 14.89 6.65
CA ASP A 26 -12.40 14.34 7.38
C ASP A 26 -13.55 14.01 6.42
N ALA A 27 -13.79 14.85 5.42
CA ALA A 27 -14.79 14.63 4.39
C ALA A 27 -14.45 13.43 3.50
N PHE A 28 -13.15 13.14 3.28
CA PHE A 28 -12.71 11.93 2.58
C PHE A 28 -12.87 10.66 3.45
N PHE A 29 -12.63 10.74 4.76
CA PHE A 29 -12.92 9.62 5.68
C PHE A 29 -14.41 9.31 5.74
N ALA A 30 -15.27 10.34 5.89
CA ALA A 30 -16.71 10.17 5.87
C ALA A 30 -17.23 9.59 4.54
N LEU A 31 -16.60 9.94 3.41
CA LEU A 31 -16.89 9.32 2.12
C LEU A 31 -16.56 7.82 2.14
N SER A 32 -15.40 7.42 2.69
CA SER A 32 -15.00 6.02 2.82
C SER A 32 -16.04 5.18 3.59
N ASP A 33 -16.53 5.71 4.72
CA ASP A 33 -17.58 5.06 5.51
C ASP A 33 -18.88 4.88 4.72
N LEU A 34 -19.30 5.92 4.00
CA LEU A 34 -20.50 5.87 3.17
C LEU A 34 -20.36 4.88 2.00
N LEU A 35 -19.19 4.81 1.35
CA LEU A 35 -18.90 3.82 0.31
C LEU A 35 -18.99 2.39 0.88
N SER A 36 -18.48 2.18 2.08
CA SER A 36 -18.55 0.88 2.79
C SER A 36 -19.99 0.44 3.08
N LEU A 37 -20.88 1.38 3.39
CA LEU A 37 -22.29 1.12 3.69
C LEU A 37 -23.18 0.97 2.45
N ARG A 38 -22.80 1.56 1.30
CA ARG A 38 -23.71 1.73 0.15
C ARG A 38 -23.31 0.97 -1.10
N LEU A 39 -22.04 0.61 -1.23
CA LEU A 39 -21.53 -0.10 -2.40
C LEU A 39 -21.17 -1.54 -2.07
N SER A 40 -21.16 -2.39 -3.09
CA SER A 40 -20.57 -3.74 -3.00
C SER A 40 -19.04 -3.68 -3.03
N ASP A 41 -18.38 -4.77 -2.61
CA ASP A 41 -16.91 -4.90 -2.71
C ASP A 41 -16.40 -4.67 -4.13
N PHE A 42 -17.09 -5.22 -5.13
CA PHE A 42 -16.73 -5.04 -6.54
C PHE A 42 -16.80 -3.58 -6.99
N GLU A 43 -17.87 -2.86 -6.60
CA GLU A 43 -18.03 -1.44 -6.93
C GLU A 43 -16.97 -0.58 -6.24
N ARG A 44 -16.64 -0.87 -4.97
CA ARG A 44 -15.58 -0.18 -4.23
C ARG A 44 -14.20 -0.41 -4.85
N ALA A 45 -13.86 -1.66 -5.16
CA ALA A 45 -12.59 -2.00 -5.79
C ALA A 45 -12.46 -1.35 -7.16
N GLY A 46 -13.54 -1.33 -7.96
CA GLY A 46 -13.58 -0.65 -9.25
C GLY A 46 -13.36 0.86 -9.14
N LEU A 47 -13.99 1.52 -8.16
CA LEU A 47 -13.78 2.95 -7.90
C LEU A 47 -12.36 3.26 -7.42
N ALA A 48 -11.82 2.46 -6.50
CA ALA A 48 -10.44 2.61 -6.03
C ALA A 48 -9.44 2.46 -7.17
N TYR A 49 -9.60 1.44 -8.02
CA TYR A 49 -8.78 1.25 -9.21
C TYR A 49 -8.87 2.45 -10.17
N ALA A 50 -10.09 2.92 -10.47
CA ALA A 50 -10.28 4.08 -11.36
C ALA A 50 -9.61 5.35 -10.79
N ALA A 51 -9.75 5.60 -9.48
CA ALA A 51 -9.12 6.72 -8.80
C ALA A 51 -7.58 6.63 -8.84
N LEU A 52 -7.02 5.44 -8.59
CA LEU A 52 -5.58 5.19 -8.68
C LEU A 52 -5.05 5.42 -10.10
N MET A 53 -5.77 4.95 -11.12
CA MET A 53 -5.37 5.12 -12.53
C MET A 53 -5.40 6.59 -13.00
N ALA A 54 -6.17 7.45 -12.33
CA ALA A 54 -6.20 8.89 -12.61
C ALA A 54 -5.01 9.66 -12.03
N LEU A 55 -4.23 9.05 -11.11
CA LEU A 55 -3.04 9.67 -10.52
C LEU A 55 -1.81 9.52 -11.42
N SER A 56 -0.84 10.43 -11.28
CA SER A 56 0.51 10.23 -11.82
C SER A 56 1.15 8.98 -11.19
N PRO A 57 2.12 8.33 -11.85
CA PRO A 57 2.77 7.14 -11.30
C PRO A 57 3.30 7.32 -9.87
N GLU A 58 3.91 8.47 -9.58
CA GLU A 58 4.43 8.84 -8.27
C GLU A 58 3.31 8.96 -7.22
N HIS A 59 2.26 9.75 -7.49
CA HIS A 59 1.15 9.90 -6.55
C HIS A 59 0.35 8.62 -6.37
N ARG A 60 0.29 7.77 -7.40
CA ARG A 60 -0.34 6.45 -7.31
C ARG A 60 0.40 5.56 -6.32
N GLU A 61 1.72 5.52 -6.39
CA GLU A 61 2.54 4.75 -5.45
C GLU A 61 2.38 5.27 -4.01
N LEU A 62 2.43 6.60 -3.82
CA LEU A 62 2.22 7.22 -2.52
C LEU A 62 0.82 6.94 -1.95
N ALA A 63 -0.24 7.00 -2.78
CA ALA A 63 -1.60 6.72 -2.35
C ALA A 63 -1.79 5.26 -1.95
N VAL A 64 -1.19 4.32 -2.69
CA VAL A 64 -1.19 2.90 -2.32
C VAL A 64 -0.44 2.69 -1.00
N GLN A 65 0.75 3.28 -0.85
CA GLN A 65 1.53 3.17 0.39
C GLN A 65 0.78 3.77 1.59
N ALA A 66 0.12 4.92 1.43
CA ALA A 66 -0.66 5.53 2.51
C ALA A 66 -1.92 4.72 2.89
N ALA A 67 -2.49 3.99 1.93
CA ALA A 67 -3.65 3.12 2.16
C ALA A 67 -3.27 1.78 2.80
N TYR A 68 -2.04 1.30 2.58
CA TYR A 68 -1.49 0.15 3.27
C TYR A 68 -0.91 0.59 4.61
N SER A 69 -1.48 0.12 5.73
CA SER A 69 -0.68 -0.02 6.95
C SER A 69 0.42 -1.02 6.61
N GLY A 70 1.67 -0.56 6.47
CA GLY A 70 2.81 -1.44 6.23
C GLY A 70 2.96 -2.50 7.32
N ALA A 71 4.03 -3.27 7.26
CA ALA A 71 4.30 -4.27 8.29
C ALA A 71 4.64 -3.63 9.66
N ASP A 72 4.67 -2.29 9.72
CA ASP A 72 5.19 -1.50 10.84
C ASP A 72 6.61 -2.00 11.19
N THR A 73 7.04 -1.83 12.44
CA THR A 73 8.38 -2.23 12.86
C THR A 73 8.59 -3.74 12.65
N PRO A 74 9.73 -4.19 12.08
CA PRO A 74 10.08 -5.59 12.05
C PRO A 74 9.92 -6.22 13.43
N CYS A 75 9.16 -7.31 13.51
CA CYS A 75 8.94 -8.01 14.78
C CYS A 75 10.31 -8.38 15.38
N PRO A 76 10.55 -8.15 16.69
CA PRO A 76 11.79 -8.56 17.34
C PRO A 76 12.05 -10.03 17.07
N THR A 77 13.27 -10.36 16.62
CA THR A 77 13.62 -11.75 16.36
C THR A 77 13.71 -12.50 17.68
N LEU A 78 12.86 -13.53 17.87
CA LEU A 78 12.78 -14.24 19.16
C LEU A 78 13.39 -15.64 19.08
N LEU A 79 12.99 -16.47 18.11
CA LEU A 79 13.37 -17.89 18.04
C LEU A 79 13.91 -18.31 16.67
N HIS A 80 13.35 -17.76 15.57
CA HIS A 80 13.73 -18.14 14.21
C HIS A 80 13.95 -16.91 13.32
N PRO A 81 15.12 -16.25 13.41
CA PRO A 81 15.35 -14.94 12.79
C PRO A 81 15.02 -14.87 11.30
N MET A 82 15.36 -15.91 10.53
CA MET A 82 15.10 -15.94 9.08
C MET A 82 13.62 -16.22 8.74
N ALA A 83 12.94 -17.07 9.51
CA ALA A 83 11.52 -17.36 9.27
C ALA A 83 10.66 -16.13 9.61
N GLU A 84 10.99 -15.46 10.71
CA GLU A 84 10.33 -14.24 11.17
C GLU A 84 10.58 -13.06 10.22
N ALA A 85 11.83 -12.90 9.73
CA ALA A 85 12.15 -11.89 8.72
C ALA A 85 11.37 -12.13 7.40
N ARG A 86 11.21 -13.38 6.97
CA ARG A 86 10.39 -13.72 5.78
C ARG A 86 8.92 -13.45 5.98
N ALA A 87 8.38 -13.76 7.16
CA ALA A 87 6.98 -13.48 7.50
C ALA A 87 6.70 -11.98 7.46
N TRP A 88 7.56 -11.15 8.08
CA TRP A 88 7.46 -9.69 7.99
C TRP A 88 7.59 -9.19 6.55
N ALA A 89 8.60 -9.66 5.80
CA ALA A 89 8.83 -9.26 4.42
C ALA A 89 7.66 -9.60 3.48
N SER A 90 6.85 -10.62 3.80
CA SER A 90 5.69 -11.01 3.00
C SER A 90 4.53 -10.01 3.05
N ILE A 91 4.49 -9.16 4.09
CA ILE A 91 3.45 -8.14 4.28
C ILE A 91 4.01 -6.71 4.23
N ALA A 92 5.33 -6.55 4.13
CA ALA A 92 6.00 -5.26 4.03
C ALA A 92 5.80 -4.59 2.66
N SER A 93 5.66 -3.27 2.68
CA SER A 93 5.65 -2.45 1.47
C SER A 93 7.02 -2.43 0.79
N ARG A 94 7.06 -2.04 -0.49
CA ARG A 94 8.30 -1.97 -1.26
C ARG A 94 9.32 -0.98 -0.67
N SER A 95 8.86 0.13 -0.10
CA SER A 95 9.71 1.11 0.56
C SER A 95 10.33 0.55 1.84
N GLU A 96 9.54 -0.14 2.67
CA GLU A 96 10.01 -0.83 3.88
C GLU A 96 11.04 -1.90 3.54
N LEU A 97 10.79 -2.74 2.53
CA LEU A 97 11.73 -3.77 2.09
C LEU A 97 13.09 -3.16 1.71
N LYS A 98 13.09 -2.08 0.92
CA LYS A 98 14.34 -1.41 0.51
C LYS A 98 15.07 -0.78 1.69
N ALA A 99 14.35 -0.08 2.56
CA ALA A 99 14.94 0.61 3.70
C ALA A 99 15.58 -0.38 4.68
N HIS A 100 14.84 -1.43 5.06
CA HIS A 100 15.33 -2.43 5.99
C HIS A 100 16.44 -3.29 5.40
N ALA A 101 16.38 -3.64 4.10
CA ALA A 101 17.47 -4.36 3.44
C ALA A 101 18.77 -3.55 3.42
N LEU A 102 18.71 -2.26 3.06
CA LEU A 102 19.89 -1.40 3.03
C LEU A 102 20.47 -1.20 4.44
N ALA A 103 19.63 -0.86 5.42
CA ALA A 103 20.08 -0.66 6.79
C ALA A 103 20.71 -1.93 7.40
N ALA A 104 20.16 -3.11 7.09
CA ALA A 104 20.74 -4.39 7.51
C ALA A 104 22.11 -4.63 6.85
N PHE A 105 22.22 -4.39 5.53
CA PHE A 105 23.45 -4.55 4.77
C PHE A 105 24.56 -3.60 5.26
N GLU A 106 24.26 -2.32 5.45
CA GLU A 106 25.23 -1.31 5.92
C GLU A 106 25.79 -1.61 7.31
N ARG A 107 25.04 -2.37 8.12
CA ARG A 107 25.48 -2.77 9.47
C ARG A 107 26.37 -4.01 9.48
N MET A 108 26.40 -4.80 8.40
CA MET A 108 27.25 -5.99 8.31
C MET A 108 28.75 -5.62 8.25
N PRO A 109 29.64 -6.49 8.75
CA PRO A 109 31.08 -6.43 8.49
C PRO A 109 31.41 -6.40 6.99
N ALA A 110 32.55 -5.80 6.61
CA ALA A 110 32.90 -5.60 5.20
C ALA A 110 33.09 -6.91 4.41
N ASP A 111 33.59 -7.95 5.06
CA ASP A 111 33.71 -9.31 4.51
C ASP A 111 32.33 -9.96 4.29
N GLU A 112 31.40 -9.77 5.22
CA GLU A 112 30.01 -10.25 5.07
C GLU A 112 29.23 -9.46 4.00
N GLN A 113 29.45 -8.14 3.90
CA GLN A 113 28.90 -7.33 2.81
C GLN A 113 29.37 -7.84 1.44
N ALA A 114 30.66 -8.17 1.31
CA ALA A 114 31.22 -8.72 0.08
C ALA A 114 30.60 -10.09 -0.26
N ALA A 115 30.44 -10.96 0.74
CA ALA A 115 29.79 -12.26 0.55
C ALA A 115 28.31 -12.11 0.12
N PHE A 116 27.57 -11.20 0.76
CA PHE A 116 26.18 -10.90 0.43
C PHE A 116 26.05 -10.36 -1.00
N PHE A 117 26.95 -9.46 -1.41
CA PHE A 117 27.00 -8.92 -2.76
C PHE A 117 27.26 -10.00 -3.82
N GLN A 118 28.20 -10.92 -3.57
CA GLN A 118 28.46 -12.04 -4.49
C GLN A 118 27.24 -12.95 -4.65
N HIS A 119 26.56 -13.27 -3.54
CA HIS A 119 25.35 -14.08 -3.57
C HIS A 119 24.24 -13.48 -4.46
N ILE A 120 23.99 -12.18 -4.35
CA ILE A 120 22.98 -11.49 -5.19
C ILE A 120 23.38 -11.50 -6.67
N ARG A 121 24.66 -11.24 -6.97
CA ARG A 121 25.16 -11.26 -8.37
C ARG A 121 25.00 -12.63 -9.03
N GLU A 122 25.25 -13.71 -8.30
CA GLU A 122 25.08 -15.08 -8.84
C GLU A 122 23.62 -15.39 -9.17
N ILE A 123 22.67 -14.90 -8.36
CA ILE A 123 21.23 -15.06 -8.61
C ILE A 123 20.78 -14.27 -9.84
N GLU A 124 21.31 -13.05 -10.04
CA GLU A 124 20.99 -12.19 -11.20
C GLU A 124 21.44 -12.80 -12.55
N VAL A 125 22.48 -13.64 -12.54
CA VAL A 125 23.00 -14.32 -13.74
C VAL A 125 22.18 -15.58 -14.09
N ALA A 126 21.46 -16.14 -13.12
CA ALA A 126 20.68 -17.37 -13.28
C ALA A 126 19.18 -17.15 -13.59
N ALA A 127 18.70 -15.90 -13.52
CA ALA A 127 17.30 -15.49 -13.78
C ALA A 127 17.13 -14.85 -15.16
#